data_AF-A0A502L5A6-F1
#
_entry.id   AF-A0A502L5A6-F1
#
_cell.length_a   1.000
_cell.length_b   1.000
_cell.length_c   1.000
_cell.angle_alpha   90.00
_cell.angle_beta   90.00
_cell.angle_gamma   90.00
#
_symmetry.space_group_name_H-M   'P 1'
#
loop_
_entity.id
_entity.type
_entity.pdbx_description
1 polymer ?
#
loop_
_entity_poly.entity_id
_entity_poly.type
_entity_poly.pdbx_seq_one_letter_code
_entity_poly.pdbx_strand_id
1 'polypeptide(L)'
;MMRFLLSICITVLMLFSPSVTATTLCAGDEAFSDVTLTTMQLASGGPTLDLSAIPPPNSSYGSNGREATSCEGFFSGNDQPLPSVNIGQYQDGLLNGQPQKKGNSDGALNPINTVFDPQHDGGSNLAFIELSDLQDISGVGGIESDGVNDPGWVYLGKDDGGLGGFDYATAGMGLKNEEGEDISIDIATILNVQFSCADNTSINGDNCSMGTWSIMPDVDIVEKLFPLFGNGFFDHLAFIFKAGPEFVVYDFNFNIIKNELGGGIDLTVPYNLSGSFDMKDTFGKTAISHISVWARDPSLFTVVTVVPEPNTYWLIMLGGVLVYFRCRQKHSLL
;
A
#
# COMPACT_ATOMS: atom_id res chain seq x y z
N MET A 1 -41.01 25.25 -44.78
CA MET A 1 -41.04 25.77 -43.39
C MET A 1 -40.99 24.63 -42.36
N MET A 2 -41.73 23.53 -42.53
CA MET A 2 -41.78 22.40 -41.58
C MET A 2 -40.45 21.61 -41.42
N ARG A 3 -39.60 21.56 -42.45
CA ARG A 3 -38.27 20.91 -42.38
C ARG A 3 -37.21 21.71 -41.62
N PHE A 4 -37.38 23.03 -41.47
CA PHE A 4 -36.44 23.89 -40.75
C PHE A 4 -36.70 23.85 -39.23
N LEU A 5 -37.97 23.73 -38.83
CA LEU A 5 -38.38 23.58 -37.44
C LEU A 5 -37.98 22.21 -36.86
N LEU A 6 -38.04 21.13 -37.65
CA LEU A 6 -37.63 19.80 -37.19
C LEU A 6 -36.12 19.70 -36.93
N SER A 7 -35.31 20.43 -37.72
CA SER A 7 -33.85 20.45 -37.56
C SER A 7 -33.42 21.18 -36.28
N ILE A 8 -34.14 22.23 -35.88
CA ILE A 8 -33.84 23.00 -34.65
C ILE A 8 -34.19 22.19 -33.39
N CYS A 9 -35.27 21.38 -33.41
CA CYS A 9 -35.60 20.52 -32.26
C CYS A 9 -34.56 19.43 -32.01
N ILE A 10 -33.89 18.90 -33.03
CA ILE A 10 -32.87 17.85 -32.86
C ILE A 10 -31.54 18.44 -32.35
N THR A 11 -31.19 19.69 -32.72
CA THR A 11 -29.97 20.34 -32.23
C THR A 11 -30.09 20.81 -30.77
N VAL A 12 -31.29 21.18 -30.31
CA VAL A 12 -31.52 21.59 -28.92
C VAL A 12 -31.54 20.39 -27.96
N LEU A 13 -31.94 19.19 -28.41
CA LEU A 13 -31.92 17.97 -27.61
C LEU A 13 -30.52 17.37 -27.39
N MET A 14 -29.51 17.72 -28.20
CA MET A 14 -28.13 17.29 -27.98
C MET A 14 -27.31 18.23 -27.08
N LEU A 15 -27.87 19.38 -26.69
CA LEU A 15 -27.22 20.32 -25.75
C LEU A 15 -27.65 20.11 -24.29
N PHE A 16 -28.59 19.18 -24.06
CA PHE A 16 -28.99 18.72 -22.72
C PHE A 16 -28.75 17.21 -22.61
N SER A 17 -27.55 16.76 -22.93
CA SER A 17 -27.05 15.55 -22.29
C SER A 17 -26.76 15.95 -20.84
N PRO A 18 -27.46 15.40 -19.83
CA PRO A 18 -26.90 15.44 -18.49
C PRO A 18 -25.54 14.75 -18.61
N SER A 19 -24.47 15.51 -18.45
CA SER A 19 -23.19 14.95 -18.09
C SER A 19 -23.44 14.25 -16.76
N VAL A 20 -23.68 12.95 -16.82
CA VAL A 20 -23.53 12.08 -15.66
C VAL A 20 -22.05 12.15 -15.36
N THR A 21 -21.66 13.08 -14.48
CA THR A 21 -20.43 12.92 -13.74
C THR A 21 -20.56 11.56 -13.06
N ALA A 22 -19.74 10.61 -13.50
CA ALA A 22 -19.54 9.39 -12.73
C ALA A 22 -19.13 9.85 -11.33
N THR A 23 -20.05 9.73 -10.38
CA THR A 23 -19.73 9.85 -8.97
C THR A 23 -18.73 8.74 -8.69
N THR A 24 -17.48 9.12 -8.43
CA THR A 24 -16.51 8.26 -7.76
C THR A 24 -17.20 7.74 -6.49
N LEU A 25 -17.43 6.43 -6.37
CA LEU A 25 -18.23 5.87 -5.27
C LEU A 25 -17.56 6.04 -3.91
N CYS A 26 -16.25 6.31 -3.87
CA CYS A 26 -15.56 6.78 -2.67
C CYS A 26 -15.82 8.27 -2.31
N ALA A 27 -16.79 8.95 -2.94
CA ALA A 27 -17.15 10.33 -2.63
C ALA A 27 -18.32 10.39 -1.63
N GLY A 28 -17.97 10.60 -0.37
CA GLY A 28 -18.90 10.78 0.76
C GLY A 28 -18.42 10.00 1.98
N ASP A 29 -18.65 10.53 3.18
CA ASP A 29 -18.16 9.96 4.44
C ASP A 29 -18.56 8.47 4.64
N GLU A 30 -19.72 8.06 4.10
CA GLU A 30 -20.25 6.70 4.21
C GLU A 30 -19.43 5.65 3.44
N ALA A 31 -18.68 6.03 2.40
CA ALA A 31 -17.94 5.08 1.57
C ALA A 31 -16.79 4.41 2.34
N PHE A 32 -16.25 5.07 3.37
CA PHE A 32 -15.18 4.50 4.20
C PHE A 32 -15.69 3.40 5.15
N SER A 33 -17.00 3.36 5.41
CA SER A 33 -17.61 2.44 6.38
C SER A 33 -17.78 1.01 5.85
N ASP A 34 -17.63 0.81 4.54
CA ASP A 34 -17.71 -0.50 3.88
C ASP A 34 -16.63 -1.48 4.38
N VAL A 35 -15.50 -0.97 4.89
CA VAL A 35 -14.44 -1.78 5.51
C VAL A 35 -14.04 -1.16 6.83
N THR A 36 -14.07 -1.94 7.90
CA THR A 36 -13.70 -1.46 9.23
C THR A 36 -12.57 -2.28 9.84
N LEU A 37 -11.75 -1.62 10.65
CA LEU A 37 -10.82 -2.20 11.61
C LEU A 37 -11.48 -2.18 12.98
N THR A 38 -11.76 -3.35 13.54
CA THR A 38 -12.49 -3.48 14.81
C THR A 38 -11.54 -3.64 15.99
N THR A 39 -10.49 -4.45 15.85
CA THR A 39 -9.55 -4.68 16.96
C THR A 39 -8.09 -4.66 16.54
N MET A 40 -7.25 -4.23 17.48
CA MET A 40 -5.80 -4.29 17.38
C MET A 40 -5.23 -4.92 18.65
N GLN A 41 -4.30 -5.86 18.52
CA GLN A 41 -3.61 -6.45 19.65
C GLN A 41 -2.15 -6.70 19.26
N LEU A 42 -1.20 -6.44 20.15
CA LEU A 42 0.20 -6.81 19.90
C LEU A 42 0.30 -8.31 19.59
N ALA A 43 1.07 -8.68 18.55
CA ALA A 43 1.24 -10.08 18.18
C ALA A 43 1.91 -10.89 19.30
N SER A 44 2.77 -10.25 20.10
CA SER A 44 3.38 -10.82 21.32
C SER A 44 2.38 -11.12 22.45
N GLY A 45 1.11 -10.76 22.27
CA GLY A 45 0.08 -10.78 23.30
C GLY A 45 -0.01 -9.47 24.08
N GLY A 46 -1.13 -9.28 24.78
CA GLY A 46 -1.43 -8.05 25.51
C GLY A 46 -2.93 -7.74 25.54
N PRO A 47 -3.34 -6.58 26.06
CA PRO A 47 -4.72 -6.14 25.97
C PRO A 47 -5.12 -5.94 24.50
N THR A 48 -6.31 -6.38 24.15
CA THR A 48 -6.93 -6.07 22.86
C THR A 48 -7.50 -4.65 22.93
N LEU A 49 -7.06 -3.80 22.02
CA LEU A 49 -7.68 -2.51 21.78
C LEU A 49 -8.94 -2.72 20.92
N ASP A 50 -10.10 -2.48 21.52
CA ASP A 50 -11.38 -2.49 20.83
C ASP A 50 -11.68 -1.08 20.29
N LEU A 51 -11.58 -0.92 18.97
CA LEU A 51 -11.81 0.36 18.31
C LEU A 51 -13.30 0.72 18.24
N SER A 52 -14.20 -0.26 18.38
CA SER A 52 -15.65 0.00 18.42
C SER A 52 -16.10 0.66 19.72
N ALA A 53 -15.26 0.59 20.76
CA ALA A 53 -15.52 1.17 22.07
C ALA A 53 -15.03 2.62 22.20
N ILE A 54 -14.40 3.19 21.16
CA ILE A 54 -13.89 4.57 21.19
C ILE A 54 -15.07 5.53 21.02
N PRO A 55 -15.36 6.40 22.01
CA PRO A 55 -16.57 7.22 22.00
C PRO A 55 -16.47 8.40 21.02
N PRO A 56 -17.62 8.91 20.51
CA PRO A 56 -17.69 10.16 19.76
C PRO A 56 -17.04 11.33 20.53
N PRO A 57 -16.52 12.37 19.85
CA PRO A 57 -16.97 12.88 18.54
C PRO A 57 -16.11 12.45 17.35
N ASN A 58 -15.26 11.43 17.49
CA ASN A 58 -14.44 10.98 16.37
C ASN A 58 -15.32 10.27 15.34
N SER A 59 -15.74 11.00 14.29
CA SER A 59 -16.64 10.51 13.24
C SER A 59 -16.07 9.29 12.50
N SER A 60 -14.75 9.10 12.53
CA SER A 60 -14.08 7.96 11.94
C SER A 60 -14.32 6.64 12.70
N TYR A 61 -14.80 6.69 13.94
CA TYR A 61 -15.03 5.51 14.79
C TYR A 61 -16.53 5.30 15.01
N GLY A 62 -17.06 4.25 14.38
CA GLY A 62 -18.44 3.82 14.53
C GLY A 62 -18.57 2.65 15.51
N SER A 63 -19.81 2.17 15.67
CA SER A 63 -20.11 0.98 16.48
C SER A 63 -19.47 -0.31 15.95
N ASN A 64 -18.94 -0.29 14.73
CA ASN A 64 -18.31 -1.43 14.06
C ASN A 64 -16.77 -1.33 14.05
N GLY A 65 -16.20 -0.32 14.70
CA GLY A 65 -14.78 -0.03 14.70
C GLY A 65 -14.43 1.22 13.92
N ARG A 66 -13.17 1.30 13.51
CA ARG A 66 -12.63 2.38 12.69
C ARG A 66 -12.86 2.09 11.21
N GLU A 67 -13.52 2.99 10.51
CA GLU A 67 -13.68 2.98 9.06
C GLU A 67 -12.33 3.05 8.32
N ALA A 68 -12.28 2.64 7.05
CA ALA A 68 -11.09 2.78 6.22
C ALA A 68 -10.57 4.23 6.24
N THR A 69 -9.26 4.41 6.21
CA THR A 69 -8.69 5.78 6.19
C THR A 69 -8.82 6.44 4.83
N SER A 70 -8.93 5.63 3.78
CA SER A 70 -9.16 6.09 2.42
C SER A 70 -9.81 4.96 1.59
N CYS A 71 -10.44 5.36 0.50
CA CYS A 71 -11.07 4.50 -0.49
C CYS A 71 -10.74 5.08 -1.85
N GLU A 72 -10.31 4.22 -2.76
CA GLU A 72 -10.09 4.58 -4.16
C GLU A 72 -10.86 3.68 -5.10
N GLY A 73 -11.49 4.34 -6.05
CA GLY A 73 -12.01 3.73 -7.25
C GLY A 73 -13.44 3.24 -7.21
N PHE A 74 -13.86 2.89 -8.42
CA PHE A 74 -14.83 1.88 -8.78
C PHE A 74 -14.39 1.46 -10.18
N PHE A 75 -13.23 0.81 -10.20
CA PHE A 75 -12.45 0.60 -11.40
C PHE A 75 -13.01 -0.60 -12.17
N SER A 76 -13.05 -0.49 -13.49
CA SER A 76 -13.34 -1.60 -14.39
C SER A 76 -12.09 -2.43 -14.68
N GLY A 77 -12.25 -3.72 -14.97
CA GLY A 77 -11.15 -4.63 -15.28
C GLY A 77 -10.75 -5.49 -14.09
N ASN A 78 -9.45 -5.75 -13.95
CA ASN A 78 -8.92 -6.62 -12.89
C ASN A 78 -7.83 -5.90 -12.11
N ASP A 79 -7.67 -6.30 -10.85
CA ASP A 79 -6.62 -5.88 -9.93
C ASP A 79 -5.24 -6.46 -10.32
N GLN A 80 -4.84 -6.14 -11.55
CA GLN A 80 -3.64 -6.61 -12.22
C GLN A 80 -2.84 -5.39 -12.69
N PRO A 81 -1.54 -5.54 -12.95
CA PRO A 81 -0.73 -6.75 -12.82
C PRO A 81 -0.39 -7.09 -11.36
N LEU A 82 -0.11 -8.37 -11.10
CA LEU A 82 0.54 -8.81 -9.85
C LEU A 82 2.06 -8.55 -9.92
N PRO A 83 2.71 -8.34 -8.77
CA PRO A 83 4.14 -8.12 -8.72
C PRO A 83 4.93 -9.38 -9.08
N SER A 84 6.13 -9.17 -9.59
CA SER A 84 7.07 -10.19 -10.05
C SER A 84 8.25 -10.38 -9.08
N VAL A 85 8.71 -9.32 -8.42
CA VAL A 85 9.72 -9.37 -7.35
C VAL A 85 9.04 -9.25 -5.99
N ASN A 86 8.01 -8.41 -5.92
CA ASN A 86 7.13 -8.21 -4.77
C ASN A 86 7.84 -7.65 -3.53
N ILE A 87 8.55 -6.54 -3.73
CA ILE A 87 9.21 -5.78 -2.66
C ILE A 87 8.81 -4.29 -2.65
N GLY A 88 7.81 -3.89 -3.43
CA GLY A 88 7.35 -2.50 -3.48
C GLY A 88 8.01 -1.60 -4.52
N GLN A 89 8.83 -2.17 -5.40
CA GLN A 89 9.49 -1.44 -6.49
C GLN A 89 8.51 -0.86 -7.51
N TYR A 90 8.83 0.32 -8.02
CA TYR A 90 8.09 0.97 -9.10
C TYR A 90 7.94 0.05 -10.32
N GLN A 91 6.74 0.08 -10.91
CA GLN A 91 6.32 -0.80 -12.00
C GLN A 91 6.31 -2.30 -11.69
N ASP A 92 6.30 -2.69 -10.41
CA ASP A 92 6.12 -4.07 -9.97
C ASP A 92 4.75 -4.29 -9.32
N GLY A 93 3.70 -4.43 -10.13
CA GLY A 93 2.32 -4.62 -9.68
C GLY A 93 1.46 -3.34 -9.70
N LEU A 94 0.14 -3.53 -9.56
CA LEU A 94 -0.87 -2.47 -9.70
C LEU A 94 -0.65 -1.30 -8.73
N LEU A 95 -0.48 -1.57 -7.43
CA LEU A 95 -0.30 -0.49 -6.44
C LEU A 95 1.09 0.15 -6.51
N ASN A 96 2.05 -0.47 -7.21
CA ASN A 96 3.36 0.11 -7.48
C ASN A 96 3.45 0.85 -8.82
N GLY A 97 2.31 1.28 -9.37
CA GLY A 97 2.27 2.10 -10.59
C GLY A 97 2.44 1.33 -11.89
N GLN A 98 2.46 -0.01 -11.88
CA GLN A 98 2.58 -0.77 -13.13
C GLN A 98 1.30 -0.63 -13.97
N PRO A 99 1.37 -0.26 -15.26
CA PRO A 99 0.19 -0.11 -16.09
C PRO A 99 -0.56 -1.43 -16.32
N GLN A 100 -1.88 -1.39 -16.17
CA GLN A 100 -2.78 -2.47 -16.58
C GLN A 100 -2.62 -2.79 -18.07
N LYS A 101 -2.64 -4.07 -18.41
CA LYS A 101 -2.54 -4.56 -19.80
C LYS A 101 -3.78 -5.38 -20.18
N LYS A 102 -4.15 -5.29 -21.47
CA LYS A 102 -5.11 -6.12 -22.24
C LYS A 102 -6.10 -6.96 -21.41
N GLY A 103 -7.38 -6.56 -21.41
CA GLY A 103 -8.46 -7.29 -20.75
C GLY A 103 -8.60 -6.99 -19.25
N ASN A 104 -7.60 -6.33 -18.65
CA ASN A 104 -7.61 -5.92 -17.25
C ASN A 104 -7.73 -4.40 -17.07
N SER A 105 -7.72 -3.62 -18.15
CA SER A 105 -7.59 -2.16 -18.07
C SER A 105 -8.87 -1.48 -17.66
N ASP A 106 -8.76 -0.62 -16.66
CA ASP A 106 -9.72 0.42 -16.36
C ASP A 106 -9.52 1.64 -17.25
N GLY A 107 -10.60 2.36 -17.59
CA GLY A 107 -10.50 3.59 -18.39
C GLY A 107 -9.89 4.77 -17.64
N ALA A 108 -10.11 4.87 -16.33
CA ALA A 108 -9.56 5.94 -15.49
C ALA A 108 -8.08 5.70 -15.17
N LEU A 109 -7.62 4.44 -15.09
CA LEU A 109 -6.21 4.11 -14.88
C LEU A 109 -5.38 4.04 -16.18
N ASN A 110 -5.99 4.07 -17.36
CA ASN A 110 -5.28 3.91 -18.64
C ASN A 110 -4.77 5.26 -19.19
N PRO A 111 -3.57 5.32 -19.82
CA PRO A 111 -2.65 4.22 -20.13
C PRO A 111 -1.54 3.97 -19.11
N ILE A 112 -1.43 4.79 -18.07
CA ILE A 112 -0.22 4.90 -17.23
C ILE A 112 -0.51 4.79 -15.73
N ASN A 113 -1.56 4.07 -15.34
CA ASN A 113 -1.94 3.85 -13.95
C ASN A 113 -1.99 5.14 -13.12
N THR A 114 -2.82 6.08 -13.57
CA THR A 114 -2.76 7.50 -13.17
C THR A 114 -2.93 7.78 -11.67
N VAL A 115 -3.43 6.81 -10.91
CA VAL A 115 -3.74 6.97 -9.47
C VAL A 115 -2.67 6.33 -8.58
N PHE A 116 -1.99 5.28 -9.07
CA PHE A 116 -0.97 4.56 -8.30
C PHE A 116 0.46 4.75 -8.83
N ASP A 117 0.65 5.44 -9.96
CA ASP A 117 1.97 5.72 -10.53
C ASP A 117 2.61 6.98 -9.91
N PRO A 118 3.68 6.84 -9.09
CA PRO A 118 4.36 7.99 -8.47
C PRO A 118 5.08 8.91 -9.47
N GLN A 119 5.33 8.44 -10.69
CA GLN A 119 5.91 9.24 -11.75
C GLN A 119 4.86 9.97 -12.58
N HIS A 120 3.57 9.61 -12.44
CA HIS A 120 2.49 10.32 -13.10
C HIS A 120 2.23 11.67 -12.43
N ASP A 121 2.22 12.74 -13.23
CA ASP A 121 2.04 14.13 -12.77
C ASP A 121 3.00 14.54 -11.62
N GLY A 122 4.19 13.92 -11.58
CA GLY A 122 5.16 14.12 -10.51
C GLY A 122 4.66 13.67 -9.13
N GLY A 123 3.73 12.71 -9.09
CA GLY A 123 3.20 12.08 -7.87
C GLY A 123 2.28 12.98 -7.04
N SER A 124 1.74 14.05 -7.62
CA SER A 124 0.88 15.00 -6.90
C SER A 124 -0.52 14.47 -6.58
N ASN A 125 -0.95 13.38 -7.23
CA ASN A 125 -2.28 12.77 -7.09
C ASN A 125 -2.19 11.27 -6.82
N LEU A 126 -1.22 10.87 -6.00
CA LEU A 126 -1.07 9.48 -5.58
C LEU A 126 -2.20 9.10 -4.63
N ALA A 127 -2.80 7.93 -4.88
CA ALA A 127 -3.69 7.30 -3.94
C ALA A 127 -2.92 6.80 -2.71
N PHE A 128 -3.52 7.01 -1.54
CA PHE A 128 -3.12 6.47 -0.23
C PHE A 128 -1.80 7.00 0.36
N ILE A 129 -0.81 7.28 -0.48
CA ILE A 129 0.54 7.71 -0.09
C ILE A 129 0.87 9.09 -0.64
N GLU A 130 1.78 9.80 0.04
CA GLU A 130 2.29 11.10 -0.39
C GLU A 130 3.70 10.99 -1.00
N LEU A 131 4.21 12.07 -1.59
CA LEU A 131 5.58 12.10 -2.12
C LEU A 131 6.65 11.84 -1.06
N SER A 132 6.39 12.20 0.20
CA SER A 132 7.30 11.93 1.33
C SER A 132 7.36 10.46 1.72
N ASP A 133 6.40 9.68 1.26
CA ASP A 133 6.23 8.27 1.58
C ASP A 133 6.97 7.37 0.56
N LEU A 134 7.43 7.95 -0.55
CA LEU A 134 8.21 7.22 -1.54
C LEU A 134 9.62 6.91 -1.04
N GLN A 135 10.12 5.76 -1.43
CA GLN A 135 11.39 5.20 -0.97
C GLN A 135 12.27 4.82 -2.14
N ASP A 136 13.55 4.56 -1.90
CA ASP A 136 14.46 4.03 -2.91
C ASP A 136 14.75 2.58 -2.51
N ILE A 137 13.86 1.67 -2.92
CA ILE A 137 13.81 0.26 -2.52
C ILE A 137 14.56 -0.60 -3.55
N SER A 138 14.70 -0.11 -4.78
CA SER A 138 15.69 -0.63 -5.70
C SER A 138 17.05 -0.67 -5.01
N GLY A 139 17.65 -1.85 -4.96
CA GLY A 139 18.95 -2.04 -4.32
C GLY A 139 19.01 -2.94 -3.09
N VAL A 140 17.87 -3.32 -2.50
CA VAL A 140 17.90 -4.27 -1.37
C VAL A 140 18.39 -5.66 -1.85
N GLY A 141 19.34 -6.24 -1.10
CA GLY A 141 20.10 -7.45 -1.50
C GLY A 141 21.45 -7.19 -2.18
N GLY A 142 21.96 -5.95 -2.14
CA GLY A 142 23.29 -5.60 -2.69
C GLY A 142 23.27 -5.09 -4.13
N ILE A 143 22.12 -4.58 -4.60
CA ILE A 143 22.00 -3.87 -5.86
C ILE A 143 22.12 -2.36 -5.53
N GLU A 144 22.71 -1.55 -6.40
CA GLU A 144 22.74 -0.10 -6.15
C GLU A 144 21.34 0.50 -6.35
N SER A 145 21.00 1.52 -5.57
CA SER A 145 19.80 2.34 -5.80
C SER A 145 19.75 2.76 -7.27
N ASP A 146 18.59 2.56 -7.90
CA ASP A 146 18.36 3.02 -9.26
C ASP A 146 17.90 4.49 -9.32
N GLY A 147 17.76 5.11 -8.14
CA GLY A 147 17.36 6.51 -7.97
C GLY A 147 15.90 6.75 -8.30
N VAL A 148 15.08 5.70 -8.35
CA VAL A 148 13.64 5.76 -8.57
C VAL A 148 12.91 5.75 -7.24
N ASN A 149 11.95 6.65 -7.11
CA ASN A 149 11.04 6.71 -5.98
C ASN A 149 9.97 5.62 -6.12
N ASP A 150 10.08 4.60 -5.29
CA ASP A 150 9.25 3.41 -5.18
C ASP A 150 8.08 3.62 -4.20
N PRO A 151 6.86 3.15 -4.53
CA PRO A 151 5.70 3.24 -3.64
C PRO A 151 5.78 2.37 -2.38
N GLY A 152 6.46 1.21 -2.44
CA GLY A 152 6.64 0.32 -1.28
C GLY A 152 5.53 -0.70 -1.04
N TRP A 153 4.61 -0.92 -1.98
CA TRP A 153 3.51 -1.88 -1.78
C TRP A 153 3.95 -3.34 -2.01
N VAL A 154 3.78 -4.17 -0.99
CA VAL A 154 4.01 -5.61 -1.02
C VAL A 154 2.66 -6.32 -1.11
N TYR A 155 2.48 -7.13 -2.14
CA TYR A 155 1.32 -7.99 -2.30
C TYR A 155 1.42 -9.17 -1.33
N LEU A 156 0.43 -9.32 -0.45
CA LEU A 156 0.40 -10.40 0.53
C LEU A 156 -0.24 -11.67 -0.02
N GLY A 157 -1.20 -11.51 -0.94
CA GLY A 157 -1.95 -12.62 -1.51
C GLY A 157 -3.41 -12.26 -1.76
N LYS A 158 -4.23 -13.28 -2.03
CA LYS A 158 -5.67 -13.13 -2.24
C LYS A 158 -6.46 -14.32 -1.73
N ASP A 159 -7.72 -14.11 -1.38
CA ASP A 159 -8.70 -15.17 -1.23
C ASP A 159 -9.62 -15.18 -2.45
N ASP A 160 -9.63 -16.29 -3.20
CA ASP A 160 -10.48 -16.50 -4.37
C ASP A 160 -11.55 -17.58 -4.14
N GLY A 161 -11.87 -17.89 -2.87
CA GLY A 161 -12.90 -18.86 -2.52
C GLY A 161 -12.50 -20.32 -2.71
N GLY A 162 -11.23 -20.59 -3.03
CA GLY A 162 -10.71 -21.94 -3.19
C GLY A 162 -10.72 -22.76 -1.88
N LEU A 163 -10.65 -24.08 -2.01
CA LEU A 163 -10.58 -25.02 -0.87
C LEU A 163 -9.34 -24.82 0.03
N GLY A 164 -8.36 -24.04 -0.41
CA GLY A 164 -7.12 -23.73 0.31
C GLY A 164 -7.18 -22.47 1.19
N GLY A 165 -8.27 -21.69 1.14
CA GLY A 165 -8.34 -20.39 1.80
C GLY A 165 -7.49 -19.34 1.08
N PHE A 166 -6.85 -18.46 1.84
CA PHE A 166 -6.00 -17.39 1.33
C PHE A 166 -4.76 -17.95 0.58
N ASP A 167 -4.60 -17.55 -0.67
CA ASP A 167 -3.48 -17.85 -1.55
C ASP A 167 -2.38 -16.79 -1.35
N TYR A 168 -1.34 -17.17 -0.60
CA TYR A 168 -0.24 -16.30 -0.20
C TYR A 168 0.73 -16.05 -1.35
N ALA A 169 1.25 -14.83 -1.42
CA ALA A 169 2.31 -14.48 -2.34
C ALA A 169 3.70 -14.79 -1.76
N THR A 170 4.72 -14.64 -2.60
CA THR A 170 6.14 -14.68 -2.21
C THR A 170 6.72 -13.28 -2.39
N ALA A 171 7.46 -12.79 -1.39
CA ALA A 171 8.21 -11.53 -1.45
C ALA A 171 9.67 -11.81 -1.81
N GLY A 172 10.35 -10.85 -2.46
CA GLY A 172 11.78 -10.96 -2.80
C GLY A 172 12.11 -11.99 -3.87
N MET A 173 11.17 -12.34 -4.75
CA MET A 173 11.37 -13.36 -5.77
C MET A 173 12.54 -13.02 -6.69
N GLY A 174 13.51 -13.93 -6.79
CA GLY A 174 14.68 -13.77 -7.65
C GLY A 174 15.79 -12.89 -7.06
N LEU A 175 15.62 -12.37 -5.84
CA LEU A 175 16.68 -11.67 -5.12
C LEU A 175 17.62 -12.64 -4.44
N LYS A 176 18.88 -12.22 -4.28
CA LYS A 176 19.93 -12.99 -3.62
C LYS A 176 20.72 -12.11 -2.65
N ASN A 177 21.25 -12.69 -1.58
CA ASN A 177 22.22 -12.01 -0.70
C ASN A 177 23.63 -11.95 -1.32
N GLU A 178 24.58 -11.36 -0.59
CA GLU A 178 25.99 -11.25 -1.01
C GLU A 178 26.64 -12.62 -1.24
N GLU A 179 26.18 -13.64 -0.55
CA GLU A 179 26.61 -15.04 -0.68
C GLU A 179 25.95 -15.77 -1.87
N GLY A 180 24.99 -15.14 -2.56
CA GLY A 180 24.27 -15.69 -3.71
C GLY A 180 23.11 -16.62 -3.35
N GLU A 181 22.71 -16.67 -2.09
CA GLU A 181 21.57 -17.42 -1.56
C GLU A 181 20.26 -16.66 -1.80
N ASP A 182 19.17 -17.39 -2.04
CA ASP A 182 17.84 -16.81 -2.25
C ASP A 182 17.32 -16.19 -0.95
N ILE A 183 16.86 -14.94 -1.00
CA ILE A 183 16.30 -14.21 0.15
C ILE A 183 14.79 -14.03 0.06
N SER A 184 14.13 -14.73 -0.84
CA SER A 184 12.68 -14.71 -0.95
C SER A 184 11.99 -15.27 0.30
N ILE A 185 10.84 -14.70 0.61
CA ILE A 185 10.05 -15.05 1.79
C ILE A 185 8.66 -15.48 1.33
N ASP A 186 8.31 -16.72 1.67
CA ASP A 186 6.95 -17.22 1.55
C ASP A 186 6.09 -16.60 2.65
N ILE A 187 5.15 -15.73 2.27
CA ILE A 187 4.32 -14.96 3.21
C ILE A 187 3.47 -15.89 4.08
N ALA A 188 3.11 -17.08 3.58
CA ALA A 188 2.36 -18.08 4.35
C ALA A 188 3.10 -18.53 5.64
N THR A 189 4.42 -18.34 5.70
CA THR A 189 5.25 -18.78 6.82
C THR A 189 5.37 -17.74 7.94
N ILE A 190 4.92 -16.50 7.70
CA ILE A 190 5.10 -15.36 8.61
C ILE A 190 3.81 -14.60 8.90
N LEU A 191 2.74 -14.92 8.18
CA LEU A 191 1.47 -14.20 8.25
C LEU A 191 0.31 -15.17 8.10
N ASN A 192 -0.71 -15.01 8.93
CA ASN A 192 -1.98 -15.69 8.78
C ASN A 192 -3.08 -14.69 8.43
N VAL A 193 -3.60 -14.78 7.21
CA VAL A 193 -4.71 -13.97 6.70
C VAL A 193 -5.94 -14.85 6.55
N GLN A 194 -7.07 -14.38 7.06
CA GLN A 194 -8.35 -15.08 6.94
C GLN A 194 -9.45 -14.12 6.58
N PHE A 195 -10.31 -14.57 5.67
CA PHE A 195 -11.61 -13.98 5.40
C PHE A 195 -12.70 -14.98 5.76
N SER A 196 -13.82 -14.46 6.26
CA SER A 196 -15.00 -15.26 6.52
C SER A 196 -16.22 -14.49 6.06
N CYS A 197 -17.05 -15.12 5.24
CA CYS A 197 -18.26 -14.49 4.75
C CYS A 197 -19.43 -14.75 5.70
N ALA A 198 -20.32 -13.78 5.83
CA ALA A 198 -21.55 -13.93 6.60
C ALA A 198 -22.54 -14.90 5.92
N ASP A 199 -23.59 -15.27 6.64
CA ASP A 199 -24.74 -16.02 6.12
C ASP A 199 -24.42 -17.38 5.48
N ASN A 200 -23.29 -18.00 5.88
CA ASN A 200 -22.75 -19.24 5.29
C ASN A 200 -22.50 -19.12 3.77
N THR A 201 -22.20 -17.90 3.31
CA THR A 201 -21.77 -17.66 1.93
C THR A 201 -20.26 -17.89 1.79
N SER A 202 -19.75 -17.83 0.56
CA SER A 202 -18.32 -18.00 0.28
C SER A 202 -17.85 -17.03 -0.81
N ILE A 203 -16.60 -16.59 -0.70
CA ILE A 203 -15.92 -15.83 -1.77
C ILE A 203 -15.94 -16.68 -3.04
N ASN A 204 -16.14 -16.05 -4.20
CA ASN A 204 -16.21 -16.72 -5.51
C ASN A 204 -17.24 -17.86 -5.63
N GLY A 205 -18.20 -17.92 -4.69
CA GLY A 205 -19.19 -18.98 -4.58
C GLY A 205 -20.57 -18.42 -4.26
N ASP A 206 -21.05 -18.66 -3.03
CA ASP A 206 -22.45 -18.48 -2.62
C ASP A 206 -22.87 -17.02 -2.35
N ASN A 207 -22.49 -16.08 -3.21
CA ASN A 207 -22.84 -14.65 -3.11
C ASN A 207 -22.32 -13.93 -1.86
N CYS A 208 -21.06 -14.18 -1.48
CA CYS A 208 -20.42 -13.37 -0.44
C CYS A 208 -20.42 -11.89 -0.81
N SER A 209 -20.98 -11.08 0.08
CA SER A 209 -21.05 -9.61 -0.03
C SER A 209 -20.63 -8.91 1.25
N MET A 210 -20.60 -9.62 2.38
CA MET A 210 -20.16 -9.07 3.66
C MET A 210 -19.48 -10.17 4.49
N GLY A 211 -18.67 -9.77 5.45
CA GLY A 211 -17.92 -10.71 6.26
C GLY A 211 -16.95 -10.05 7.25
N THR A 212 -16.02 -10.87 7.72
CA THR A 212 -14.94 -10.47 8.63
C THR A 212 -13.60 -10.82 8.03
N TRP A 213 -12.57 -10.09 8.45
CA TRP A 213 -11.20 -10.34 8.07
C TRP A 213 -10.29 -10.34 9.30
N SER A 214 -9.17 -11.06 9.22
CA SER A 214 -8.11 -10.99 10.22
C SER A 214 -6.73 -11.16 9.59
N ILE A 215 -5.76 -10.42 10.11
CA ILE A 215 -4.35 -10.52 9.74
C ILE A 215 -3.54 -10.68 11.02
N MET A 216 -2.85 -11.81 11.13
CA MET A 216 -2.12 -12.22 12.32
C MET A 216 -0.67 -12.52 11.93
N PRO A 217 0.23 -11.54 12.02
CA PRO A 217 1.66 -11.75 11.78
C PRO A 217 2.31 -12.57 12.90
N ASP A 218 3.39 -13.27 12.55
CA ASP A 218 4.30 -13.83 13.54
C ASP A 218 4.95 -12.73 14.39
N VAL A 219 5.26 -13.06 15.65
CA VAL A 219 5.86 -12.10 16.60
C VAL A 219 7.24 -11.62 16.15
N ASP A 220 7.96 -12.47 15.41
CA ASP A 220 9.31 -12.22 14.88
C ASP A 220 9.30 -11.78 13.40
N ILE A 221 8.14 -11.39 12.84
CA ILE A 221 8.03 -11.00 11.43
C ILE A 221 9.02 -9.90 11.04
N VAL A 222 9.25 -8.92 11.91
CA VAL A 222 10.18 -7.81 11.64
C VAL A 222 11.61 -8.31 11.47
N GLU A 223 12.04 -9.29 12.27
CA GLU A 223 13.37 -9.91 12.13
C GLU A 223 13.48 -10.72 10.84
N LYS A 224 12.43 -11.47 10.49
CA LYS A 224 12.39 -12.27 9.26
C LYS A 224 12.35 -11.42 8.00
N LEU A 225 11.67 -10.28 8.04
CA LEU A 225 11.53 -9.34 6.94
C LEU A 225 12.73 -8.38 6.79
N PHE A 226 13.55 -8.24 7.84
CA PHE A 226 14.70 -7.33 7.86
C PHE A 226 15.64 -7.45 6.63
N PRO A 227 15.95 -8.64 6.09
CA PRO A 227 16.77 -8.75 4.89
C PRO A 227 16.17 -8.12 3.63
N LEU A 228 14.84 -7.97 3.57
CA LEU A 228 14.11 -7.43 2.41
C LEU A 228 13.64 -5.98 2.60
N PHE A 229 13.27 -5.61 3.83
CA PHE A 229 12.56 -4.35 4.12
C PHE A 229 13.24 -3.52 5.22
N GLY A 230 14.29 -4.06 5.85
CA GLY A 230 14.99 -3.37 6.94
C GLY A 230 14.15 -3.28 8.22
N ASN A 231 14.25 -2.15 8.92
CA ASN A 231 13.48 -1.94 10.14
C ASN A 231 12.07 -1.48 9.78
N GLY A 232 11.05 -2.06 10.39
CA GLY A 232 9.68 -1.59 10.22
C GLY A 232 8.65 -2.70 10.27
N PHE A 233 7.44 -2.35 10.69
CA PHE A 233 6.22 -3.11 10.43
C PHE A 233 5.31 -2.22 9.57
N PHE A 234 4.50 -2.83 8.71
CA PHE A 234 3.76 -2.11 7.66
C PHE A 234 3.02 -0.87 8.18
N ASP A 235 3.12 0.26 7.47
CA ASP A 235 2.42 1.50 7.83
C ASP A 235 1.07 1.68 7.13
N HIS A 236 0.83 0.90 6.06
CA HIS A 236 -0.47 0.79 5.42
C HIS A 236 -0.89 -0.66 5.22
N LEU A 237 -2.20 -0.87 5.18
CA LEU A 237 -2.85 -2.12 4.82
C LEU A 237 -4.00 -1.84 3.87
N ALA A 238 -3.87 -2.30 2.63
CA ALA A 238 -4.85 -2.12 1.58
C ALA A 238 -5.58 -3.43 1.23
N PHE A 239 -6.88 -3.32 1.04
CA PHE A 239 -7.76 -4.40 0.58
C PHE A 239 -8.34 -4.03 -0.77
N ILE A 240 -8.24 -4.95 -1.73
CA ILE A 240 -8.91 -4.83 -3.02
C ILE A 240 -10.05 -5.84 -3.06
N PHE A 241 -11.29 -5.35 -3.16
CA PHE A 241 -12.46 -6.20 -3.35
C PHE A 241 -12.80 -6.20 -4.83
N LYS A 242 -12.90 -7.40 -5.41
CA LYS A 242 -13.32 -7.57 -6.80
C LYS A 242 -14.69 -8.22 -6.87
N ALA A 243 -15.57 -7.68 -7.69
CA ALA A 243 -16.87 -8.26 -8.00
C ALA A 243 -17.19 -8.07 -9.49
N GLY A 244 -17.39 -9.18 -10.22
CA GLY A 244 -17.66 -9.13 -11.67
C GLY A 244 -16.55 -8.39 -12.45
N PRO A 245 -16.88 -7.38 -13.28
CA PRO A 245 -15.89 -6.61 -14.03
C PRO A 245 -15.28 -5.46 -13.21
N GLU A 246 -15.65 -5.29 -11.94
CA GLU A 246 -15.32 -4.10 -11.16
C GLU A 246 -14.45 -4.45 -9.94
N PHE A 247 -13.67 -3.49 -9.46
CA PHE A 247 -12.96 -3.57 -8.19
C PHE A 247 -12.85 -2.20 -7.51
N VAL A 248 -12.70 -2.23 -6.18
CA VAL A 248 -12.50 -1.07 -5.30
C VAL A 248 -11.34 -1.34 -4.36
N VAL A 249 -10.62 -0.30 -3.96
CA VAL A 249 -9.47 -0.39 -3.05
C VAL A 249 -9.73 0.42 -1.79
N TYR A 250 -9.58 -0.20 -0.63
CA TYR A 250 -9.64 0.46 0.67
C TYR A 250 -8.28 0.41 1.35
N ASP A 251 -7.91 1.45 2.08
CA ASP A 251 -6.64 1.55 2.78
C ASP A 251 -6.80 1.92 4.25
N PHE A 252 -5.98 1.30 5.11
CA PHE A 252 -5.75 1.70 6.48
C PHE A 252 -4.33 2.23 6.65
N ASN A 253 -4.19 3.55 6.75
CA ASN A 253 -2.97 4.23 7.14
C ASN A 253 -2.84 4.23 8.67
N PHE A 254 -1.90 3.43 9.18
CA PHE A 254 -1.68 3.31 10.62
C PHE A 254 -1.01 4.53 11.24
N ASN A 255 -0.36 5.40 10.47
CA ASN A 255 0.11 6.69 10.99
C ASN A 255 -1.06 7.61 11.34
N ILE A 256 -2.13 7.61 10.53
CA ILE A 256 -3.38 8.33 10.83
C ILE A 256 -4.02 7.77 12.09
N ILE A 257 -4.23 6.44 12.14
CA ILE A 257 -4.82 5.76 13.30
C ILE A 257 -3.99 6.02 14.57
N LYS A 258 -2.66 5.95 14.49
CA LYS A 258 -1.76 6.24 15.60
C LYS A 258 -1.97 7.66 16.13
N ASN A 259 -2.08 8.65 15.26
CA ASN A 259 -2.28 10.04 15.64
C ASN A 259 -3.65 10.25 16.29
N GLU A 260 -4.71 9.63 15.77
CA GLU A 260 -6.06 9.69 16.34
C GLU A 260 -6.15 9.04 17.73
N LEU A 261 -5.36 7.99 17.97
CA LEU A 261 -5.22 7.34 19.28
C LEU A 261 -4.25 8.06 20.22
N GLY A 262 -3.76 9.25 19.86
CA GLY A 262 -2.84 10.04 20.69
C GLY A 262 -1.44 9.43 20.83
N GLY A 263 -1.00 8.63 19.85
CA GLY A 263 0.30 7.96 19.83
C GLY A 263 0.36 6.65 20.63
N GLY A 264 -0.79 6.11 21.04
CA GLY A 264 -0.87 4.93 21.91
C GLY A 264 -0.50 3.58 21.27
N ILE A 265 -0.19 3.55 19.98
CA ILE A 265 0.27 2.35 19.26
C ILE A 265 1.70 2.53 18.72
N ASP A 266 2.44 1.43 18.68
CA ASP A 266 3.84 1.39 18.27
C ASP A 266 3.99 0.65 16.93
N LEU A 267 4.11 1.38 15.83
CA LEU A 267 4.23 0.79 14.48
C LEU A 267 5.58 0.10 14.23
N THR A 268 6.48 0.02 15.22
CA THR A 268 7.73 -0.76 15.09
C THR A 268 7.56 -2.23 15.44
N VAL A 269 6.38 -2.61 15.98
CA VAL A 269 6.08 -3.98 16.39
C VAL A 269 4.81 -4.49 15.70
N PRO A 270 4.70 -5.81 15.46
CA PRO A 270 3.56 -6.38 14.78
C PRO A 270 2.29 -6.40 15.63
N TYR A 271 1.15 -6.15 14.99
CA TYR A 271 -0.19 -6.27 15.59
C TYR A 271 -1.04 -7.32 14.86
N ASN A 272 -1.76 -8.12 15.64
CA ASN A 272 -2.95 -8.85 15.18
C ASN A 272 -4.07 -7.85 14.94
N LEU A 273 -4.60 -7.86 13.72
CA LEU A 273 -5.64 -6.96 13.25
C LEU A 273 -6.87 -7.78 12.87
N SER A 274 -8.06 -7.26 13.17
CA SER A 274 -9.30 -7.83 12.64
C SER A 274 -10.36 -6.78 12.45
N GLY A 275 -11.30 -7.10 11.57
CA GLY A 275 -12.32 -6.16 11.16
C GLY A 275 -13.44 -6.81 10.37
N SER A 276 -14.24 -5.95 9.74
CA SER A 276 -15.38 -6.37 8.93
C SER A 276 -15.39 -5.69 7.57
N PHE A 277 -16.15 -6.26 6.65
CA PHE A 277 -16.46 -5.63 5.36
C PHE A 277 -17.93 -5.85 5.02
N ASP A 278 -18.59 -4.87 4.40
CA ASP A 278 -19.91 -4.98 3.77
C ASP A 278 -19.88 -4.24 2.43
N MET A 279 -19.98 -4.99 1.34
CA MET A 279 -19.89 -4.50 -0.04
C MET A 279 -21.26 -4.49 -0.73
N LYS A 280 -22.37 -4.66 0.01
CA LYS A 280 -23.71 -4.74 -0.58
C LYS A 280 -24.09 -3.45 -1.30
N ASP A 281 -23.75 -2.30 -0.74
CA ASP A 281 -24.06 -1.02 -1.37
C ASP A 281 -23.01 -0.65 -2.44
N THR A 282 -21.78 -1.13 -2.29
CA THR A 282 -20.67 -0.94 -3.24
C THR A 282 -20.89 -1.69 -4.56
N PHE A 283 -21.21 -3.00 -4.50
CA PHE A 283 -21.38 -3.87 -5.69
C PHE A 283 -22.82 -4.29 -5.95
N GLY A 284 -23.77 -3.81 -5.14
CA GLY A 284 -25.18 -4.15 -5.27
C GLY A 284 -25.43 -5.64 -5.10
N LYS A 285 -25.80 -6.30 -6.20
CA LYS A 285 -26.13 -7.74 -6.22
C LYS A 285 -24.99 -8.63 -6.70
N THR A 286 -23.86 -8.05 -7.08
CA THR A 286 -22.73 -8.83 -7.58
C THR A 286 -21.90 -9.34 -6.42
N ALA A 287 -21.68 -10.66 -6.39
CA ALA A 287 -20.86 -11.32 -5.40
C ALA A 287 -19.37 -10.96 -5.54
N ILE A 288 -18.66 -10.95 -4.42
CA ILE A 288 -17.21 -10.83 -4.39
C ILE A 288 -16.59 -12.08 -5.03
N SER A 289 -15.81 -11.88 -6.09
CA SER A 289 -15.06 -12.93 -6.78
C SER A 289 -13.74 -13.24 -6.10
N HIS A 290 -13.07 -12.22 -5.57
CA HIS A 290 -11.88 -12.39 -4.73
C HIS A 290 -11.60 -11.13 -3.92
N ILE A 291 -10.82 -11.30 -2.86
CA ILE A 291 -10.30 -10.20 -2.04
C ILE A 291 -8.79 -10.32 -2.04
N SER A 292 -8.08 -9.27 -2.42
CA SER A 292 -6.62 -9.26 -2.45
C SER A 292 -6.07 -8.24 -1.46
N VAL A 293 -4.92 -8.55 -0.86
CA VAL A 293 -4.37 -7.78 0.27
C VAL A 293 -2.96 -7.33 -0.06
N TRP A 294 -2.69 -6.07 0.23
CA TRP A 294 -1.39 -5.44 0.08
C TRP A 294 -1.02 -4.75 1.39
N ALA A 295 0.27 -4.73 1.71
CA ALA A 295 0.79 -3.98 2.83
C ALA A 295 1.96 -3.13 2.36
N ARG A 296 2.12 -1.94 2.92
CA ARG A 296 3.21 -1.03 2.53
C ARG A 296 4.36 -1.13 3.51
N ASP A 297 5.56 -1.32 2.98
CA ASP A 297 6.78 -1.18 3.76
C ASP A 297 6.95 0.31 4.16
N PRO A 298 7.06 0.65 5.45
CA PRO A 298 7.15 2.04 5.87
C PRO A 298 8.40 2.73 5.31
N SER A 299 8.22 3.96 4.84
CA SER A 299 9.34 4.87 4.63
C SER A 299 9.91 5.29 5.98
N LEU A 300 10.66 4.40 6.61
CA LEU A 300 11.48 4.80 7.73
C LEU A 300 12.45 5.81 7.18
N PHE A 301 12.27 7.07 7.59
CA PHE A 301 13.32 8.06 7.50
C PHE A 301 14.55 7.40 8.13
N THR A 302 15.42 6.89 7.28
CA THR A 302 16.81 6.89 7.60
C THR A 302 17.06 8.36 7.90
N VAL A 303 17.20 8.66 9.18
CA VAL A 303 18.30 9.53 9.55
C VAL A 303 19.50 8.80 8.97
N VAL A 304 19.76 9.01 7.69
CA VAL A 304 21.10 8.94 7.17
C VAL A 304 21.77 9.93 8.09
N THR A 305 22.43 9.42 9.12
CA THR A 305 23.56 10.12 9.65
C THR A 305 24.43 10.27 8.42
N VAL A 306 24.24 11.39 7.72
CA VAL A 306 25.18 11.90 6.76
C VAL A 306 26.38 12.13 7.66
N VAL A 307 27.20 11.10 7.82
CA VAL A 307 28.53 11.21 8.36
C VAL A 307 29.15 12.13 7.34
N PRO A 308 29.33 13.43 7.65
CA PRO A 308 29.90 14.33 6.68
C PRO A 308 31.23 13.70 6.31
N GLU A 309 31.47 13.48 5.02
CA GLU A 309 32.76 12.97 4.57
C GLU A 309 33.83 13.73 5.34
N PRO A 310 34.75 13.04 6.03
CA PRO A 310 35.70 13.69 6.91
C PRO A 310 36.39 14.76 6.09
N ASN A 311 36.14 16.02 6.46
CA ASN A 311 36.43 17.21 5.65
C ASN A 311 37.83 17.07 5.04
N THR A 312 37.92 16.67 3.77
CA THR A 312 39.17 16.15 3.19
C THR A 312 40.23 17.25 3.19
N TYR A 313 39.79 18.50 3.19
CA TYR A 313 40.59 19.70 3.40
C TYR A 313 41.37 19.70 4.72
N TRP A 314 40.81 19.22 5.84
CA TRP A 314 41.52 19.13 7.12
C TRP A 314 42.62 18.06 7.08
N LEU A 315 42.39 16.94 6.42
CA LEU A 315 43.39 15.88 6.25
C LEU A 315 44.53 16.33 5.32
N ILE A 316 44.21 17.06 4.25
CA ILE A 316 45.21 17.66 3.35
C ILE A 316 46.00 18.77 4.07
N MET A 317 45.33 19.63 4.85
CA MET A 317 45.99 20.64 5.70
C MET A 317 46.93 19.99 6.71
N LEU A 318 46.48 18.97 7.44
CA LEU A 318 47.28 18.24 8.42
C LEU A 318 48.48 17.58 7.75
N GLY A 319 48.27 16.93 6.59
CA GLY A 319 49.35 16.39 5.77
C GLY A 319 50.37 17.45 5.36
N GLY A 320 49.91 18.62 4.93
CA GLY A 320 50.76 19.77 4.59
C GLY A 320 51.57 20.28 5.78
N VAL A 321 50.95 20.38 6.96
CA VAL A 321 51.62 20.79 8.21
C VAL A 321 52.69 19.79 8.63
N LEU A 322 52.41 18.49 8.53
CA LEU A 322 53.38 17.42 8.84
C LEU A 322 54.56 17.43 7.87
N VAL A 323 54.31 17.63 6.57
CA VAL A 323 55.37 17.80 5.56
C VAL A 323 56.19 19.05 5.84
N TYR A 324 55.55 20.17 6.16
CA TYR A 324 56.23 21.42 6.50
C TYR A 324 57.16 21.28 7.72
N PHE A 325 56.69 20.65 8.80
CA PHE A 325 57.53 20.38 9.98
C PHE A 325 58.71 19.46 9.65
N ARG A 326 58.50 18.46 8.79
CA ARG A 326 59.57 17.56 8.35
C ARG A 326 60.61 18.28 7.47
N CYS A 327 60.18 19.20 6.62
CA CYS A 327 61.10 20.04 5.83
C CYS A 327 61.90 21.01 6.71
N ARG A 328 61.28 21.58 7.76
CA ARG A 328 61.96 22.48 8.71
C ARG A 328 62.98 21.76 9.61
N GLN A 329 62.71 20.53 10.04
CA GLN A 329 63.69 19.74 10.81
C GLN A 329 64.98 19.45 10.02
N LYS A 330 64.90 19.27 8.69
CA LYS A 330 66.10 19.07 7.86
C LYS A 330 66.97 20.32 7.72
N HIS A 331 66.41 21.52 7.87
CA HIS A 331 67.18 22.78 7.81
C HIS A 331 67.76 23.22 9.16
N SER A 332 67.47 22.52 10.26
CA SER A 332 68.01 22.81 11.60
C SER A 332 69.21 21.92 11.97
N LEU A 333 69.71 21.09 11.04
CA LEU A 333 70.84 20.16 11.24
C LEU A 333 72.04 20.50 10.34
N LEU A 334 72.22 21.78 9.99
CA LEU A 334 73.42 22.32 9.36
C LEU A 334 73.91 23.54 10.14
#